data_AF-A0A2K4KVA0-F1
#
_entry.id   AF-A0A2K4KVA0-F1
#
_cell.length_a   1.000
_cell.length_b   1.000
_cell.length_c   1.000
_cell.angle_alpha   90.00
_cell.angle_beta   90.00
_cell.angle_gamma   90.00
#
_symmetry.space_group_name_H-M   'P 1'
#
loop_
_entity.id
_entity.type
_entity.pdbx_description
1 polymer ?
#
loop_
_entity_poly.entity_id
_entity_poly.type
_entity_poly.pdbx_seq_one_letter_code
_entity_poly.pdbx_strand_id
1 'polypeptide(L)'
;MPNQGIVASKPYVSLDHRHEELSTRGWTVLTPGEFAHDVTGTLHEFGSIIPQFNGQTAFAITRKPGYEDLPYSQSMNSIGPHTEAPVYGPPPRYLALHCHHQATCGGGHTGLVDGYEFLKSLERTEPELREWLDDTPVEFVATAKPGEPAQSRVKEYILTPTEDGDIFRFSYNQFHYGDVNPSKEALQQSQVANSRSPLARFATLGEAYFVEHNIPVLIPDGCMLIWDNWRMIHARSRYTDPARHLTRYWLA
;
A
#
# COMPACT_ATOMS: atom_id res chain seq x y z
N MET A 1 3.87 -19.75 50.93
CA MET A 1 3.94 -19.84 49.46
C MET A 1 2.77 -19.05 48.91
N PRO A 2 2.95 -17.86 48.32
CA PRO A 2 1.83 -17.12 47.78
C PRO A 2 1.42 -17.73 46.43
N ASN A 3 0.12 -17.96 46.32
CA ASN A 3 -0.59 -18.51 45.17
C ASN A 3 -0.38 -17.59 43.97
N GLN A 4 0.43 -18.00 42.98
CA GLN A 4 0.54 -17.29 41.71
C GLN A 4 -0.77 -17.52 40.95
N GLY A 5 -1.66 -16.52 41.03
CA GLY A 5 -2.89 -16.49 40.27
C GLY A 5 -2.57 -16.56 38.79
N ILE A 6 -3.07 -17.61 38.13
CA ILE A 6 -3.15 -17.70 36.68
C ILE A 6 -4.02 -16.51 36.24
N VAL A 7 -3.38 -15.49 35.66
CA VAL A 7 -4.10 -14.41 34.98
C VAL A 7 -4.76 -15.08 33.78
N ALA A 8 -6.08 -15.27 33.85
CA ALA A 8 -6.87 -15.71 32.71
C ALA A 8 -6.64 -14.71 31.58
N SER A 9 -6.02 -15.16 30.48
CA SER A 9 -5.95 -14.41 29.25
C SER A 9 -7.37 -14.06 28.85
N LYS A 10 -7.69 -12.76 28.75
CA LYS A 10 -8.98 -12.34 28.20
C LYS A 10 -9.13 -13.02 26.82
N PRO A 11 -10.28 -13.65 26.52
CA PRO A 11 -10.49 -14.21 25.20
C PRO A 11 -10.34 -13.10 24.16
N TYR A 12 -9.62 -13.41 23.07
CA TYR A 12 -9.51 -12.52 21.92
C TYR A 12 -10.91 -12.14 21.44
N VAL A 13 -11.11 -10.86 21.14
CA VAL A 13 -12.35 -10.39 20.51
C VAL A 13 -12.40 -11.05 19.12
N SER A 14 -13.53 -11.67 18.75
CA SER A 14 -13.67 -12.26 17.40
C SER A 14 -13.47 -11.18 16.33
N LEU A 15 -12.64 -11.50 15.33
CA LEU A 15 -12.33 -10.65 14.18
C LEU A 15 -13.14 -11.03 12.93
N ASP A 16 -14.18 -11.88 13.04
CA ASP A 16 -14.96 -12.37 11.88
C ASP A 16 -15.52 -11.22 11.04
N HIS A 17 -16.05 -10.19 11.69
CA HIS A 17 -16.55 -9.00 11.02
C HIS A 17 -15.44 -8.20 10.30
N ARG A 18 -14.20 -8.24 10.79
CA ARG A 18 -13.04 -7.61 10.14
C ARG A 18 -12.62 -8.37 8.90
N HIS A 19 -12.69 -9.70 8.92
CA HIS A 19 -12.51 -10.53 7.72
C HIS A 19 -13.62 -10.29 6.69
N GLU A 20 -14.88 -10.17 7.13
CA GLU A 20 -15.99 -9.84 6.25
C GLU A 20 -15.78 -8.46 5.59
N GLU A 21 -15.44 -7.43 6.36
CA GLU A 21 -15.09 -6.12 5.81
C GLU A 21 -13.93 -6.22 4.81
N LEU A 22 -12.83 -6.89 5.17
CA LEU A 22 -11.66 -7.04 4.30
C LEU A 22 -12.02 -7.73 2.98
N SER A 23 -12.82 -8.80 3.02
CA SER A 23 -13.25 -9.52 1.81
C SER A 23 -14.20 -8.71 0.93
N THR A 24 -15.15 -7.98 1.53
CA THR A 24 -16.20 -7.27 0.80
C THR A 24 -15.71 -5.94 0.23
N ARG A 25 -15.09 -5.09 1.05
CA ARG A 25 -14.64 -3.74 0.65
C ARG A 25 -13.13 -3.61 0.40
N GLY A 26 -12.34 -4.65 0.70
CA GLY A 26 -10.89 -4.66 0.49
C GLY A 26 -10.06 -4.06 1.64
N TRP A 27 -10.67 -3.61 2.74
CA TRP A 27 -9.94 -3.04 3.88
C TRP A 27 -10.75 -3.04 5.18
N THR A 28 -10.08 -2.86 6.32
CA THR A 28 -10.69 -2.75 7.64
C THR A 28 -9.85 -1.94 8.62
N VAL A 29 -10.48 -1.38 9.66
CA VAL A 29 -9.79 -0.64 10.73
C VAL A 29 -10.09 -1.27 12.08
N LEU A 30 -9.07 -1.82 12.71
CA LEU A 30 -9.11 -2.37 14.05
C LEU A 30 -8.89 -1.25 15.08
N THR A 31 -9.67 -1.28 16.14
CA THR A 31 -9.52 -0.46 17.33
C THR A 31 -8.47 -1.05 18.28
N PRO A 32 -7.89 -0.26 19.19
CA PRO A 32 -6.91 -0.77 20.15
C PRO A 32 -7.42 -1.97 20.97
N GLY A 33 -8.73 -2.03 21.24
CA GLY A 33 -9.34 -3.10 22.01
C GLY A 33 -9.39 -4.45 21.29
N GLU A 34 -9.30 -4.46 19.95
CA GLU A 34 -9.42 -5.68 19.14
C GLU A 34 -8.09 -6.44 19.00
N PHE A 35 -6.96 -5.77 19.17
CA PHE A 35 -5.64 -6.41 19.20
C PHE A 35 -4.93 -6.29 20.56
N ALA A 36 -5.51 -5.51 21.48
CA ALA A 36 -5.01 -5.29 22.84
C ALA A 36 -3.50 -4.97 22.89
N HIS A 37 -2.68 -5.92 23.35
CA HIS A 37 -1.23 -5.80 23.44
C HIS A 37 -0.47 -6.76 22.52
N ASP A 38 -1.16 -7.55 21.69
CA ASP A 38 -0.57 -8.58 20.85
C ASP A 38 -0.87 -8.31 19.37
N VAL A 39 -0.18 -7.30 18.85
CA VAL A 39 -0.23 -6.91 17.44
C VAL A 39 0.12 -8.08 16.51
N THR A 40 1.15 -8.85 16.87
CA THR A 40 1.64 -9.94 16.02
C THR A 40 0.66 -11.10 15.97
N GLY A 41 0.14 -11.54 17.12
CA GLY A 41 -0.89 -12.58 17.18
C GLY A 41 -2.13 -12.22 16.39
N THR A 42 -2.62 -10.98 16.53
CA THR A 42 -3.75 -10.48 15.73
C THR A 42 -3.46 -10.49 14.24
N LEU A 43 -2.29 -10.01 13.80
CA LEU A 43 -1.96 -9.99 12.38
C LEU A 43 -1.91 -11.40 11.76
N HIS A 44 -1.51 -12.41 12.55
CA HIS A 44 -1.51 -13.80 12.11
C HIS A 44 -2.90 -14.38 11.83
N GLU A 45 -3.98 -13.75 12.33
CA GLU A 45 -5.34 -14.13 11.94
C GLU A 45 -5.66 -13.71 10.49
N PHE A 46 -4.98 -12.68 9.97
CA PHE A 46 -5.15 -12.20 8.58
C PHE A 46 -4.15 -12.79 7.60
N GLY A 47 -2.93 -13.06 8.04
CA GLY A 47 -1.88 -13.61 7.19
C GLY A 47 -0.53 -13.72 7.91
N SER A 48 0.39 -14.48 7.36
CA SER A 48 1.73 -14.61 7.95
C SER A 48 2.53 -13.34 7.74
N ILE A 49 3.12 -12.77 8.80
CA ILE A 49 3.99 -11.59 8.65
C ILE A 49 5.25 -11.97 7.88
N ILE A 50 5.52 -11.24 6.79
CA ILE A 50 6.69 -11.46 5.92
C ILE A 50 7.72 -10.32 6.02
N PRO A 51 9.01 -10.58 5.74
CA PRO A 51 10.03 -9.56 5.68
C PRO A 51 9.79 -8.53 4.57
N GLN A 52 10.18 -7.28 4.82
CA GLN A 52 10.17 -6.18 3.85
C GLN A 52 11.53 -6.07 3.15
N PHE A 53 11.71 -5.07 2.26
CA PHE A 53 12.97 -4.83 1.55
C PHE A 53 14.22 -4.77 2.43
N ASN A 54 14.09 -4.36 3.70
CA ASN A 54 15.19 -4.27 4.65
C ASN A 54 15.39 -5.55 5.49
N GLY A 55 14.68 -6.64 5.17
CA GLY A 55 14.70 -7.90 5.90
C GLY A 55 13.96 -7.89 7.23
N GLN A 56 13.33 -6.77 7.62
CA GLN A 56 12.57 -6.66 8.87
C GLN A 56 11.09 -6.96 8.63
N THR A 57 10.42 -7.51 9.64
CA THR A 57 8.97 -7.80 9.61
C THR A 57 8.10 -6.61 10.01
N ALA A 58 8.69 -5.59 10.63
CA ALA A 58 8.04 -4.35 11.01
C ALA A 58 8.88 -3.16 10.55
N PHE A 59 8.23 -2.13 9.99
CA PHE A 59 8.91 -0.94 9.48
C PHE A 59 8.31 0.33 10.06
N ALA A 60 9.12 1.11 10.76
CA ALA A 60 8.72 2.41 11.30
C ALA A 60 8.61 3.46 10.17
N ILE A 61 7.39 3.92 9.93
CA ILE A 61 7.06 5.05 9.06
C ILE A 61 7.05 6.30 9.92
N THR A 62 8.24 6.86 10.09
CA THR A 62 8.50 8.17 10.69
C THR A 62 9.20 9.06 9.68
N ARG A 63 9.07 10.38 9.86
CA ARG A 63 9.84 11.34 9.05
C ARG A 63 11.33 11.07 9.23
N LYS A 64 12.06 10.97 8.12
CA LYS A 64 13.52 11.05 8.08
C LYS A 64 13.99 12.27 7.29
N PRO A 65 14.91 13.08 7.83
CA PRO A 65 15.55 14.15 7.08
C PRO A 65 16.22 13.63 5.79
N GLY A 66 16.19 14.43 4.72
CA GLY A 66 16.83 14.12 3.43
C GLY A 66 15.88 13.58 2.36
N TYR A 67 14.61 13.33 2.70
CA TYR A 67 13.58 12.85 1.76
C TYR A 67 12.50 13.88 1.45
N GLU A 68 12.65 15.13 1.88
CA GLU A 68 11.59 16.17 1.87
C GLU A 68 10.93 16.35 0.49
N ASP A 69 11.72 16.27 -0.58
CA ASP A 69 11.26 16.46 -1.96
C ASP A 69 10.80 15.17 -2.65
N LEU A 70 10.80 14.04 -1.94
CA LEU A 70 10.61 12.71 -2.53
C LEU A 70 9.24 12.10 -2.16
N PRO A 71 8.56 11.41 -3.10
CA PRO A 71 7.32 10.69 -2.84
C PRO A 71 7.60 9.35 -2.14
N TYR A 72 8.11 9.41 -0.91
CA TYR A 72 8.64 8.28 -0.15
C TYR A 72 8.00 8.18 1.25
N SER A 73 7.86 6.96 1.78
CA SER A 73 7.18 6.68 3.07
C SER A 73 7.75 7.48 4.25
N GLN A 74 9.05 7.72 4.26
CA GLN A 74 9.74 8.48 5.32
C GLN A 74 9.86 9.98 5.04
N SER A 75 9.21 10.50 3.99
CA SER A 75 9.01 11.94 3.79
C SER A 75 7.66 12.41 4.32
N MET A 76 7.45 13.72 4.43
CA MET A 76 6.14 14.31 4.73
C MET A 76 5.34 14.68 3.46
N ASN A 77 5.92 14.49 2.28
CA ASN A 77 5.26 14.79 1.00
C ASN A 77 4.10 13.82 0.73
N SER A 78 3.25 14.09 -0.27
CA SER A 78 2.31 13.06 -0.72
C SER A 78 3.05 11.85 -1.29
N ILE A 79 2.42 10.69 -1.18
CA ILE A 79 2.83 9.48 -1.90
C ILE A 79 1.70 9.18 -2.87
N GLY A 80 2.05 9.06 -4.15
CA GLY A 80 1.08 8.82 -5.22
C GLY A 80 0.39 7.47 -5.09
N PRO A 81 -0.70 7.25 -5.84
CA PRO A 81 -1.44 5.99 -5.84
C PRO A 81 -0.56 4.80 -6.26
N HIS A 82 -0.57 3.72 -5.49
CA HIS A 82 0.20 2.51 -5.78
C HIS A 82 -0.34 1.26 -5.07
N THR A 83 0.07 0.10 -5.55
CA THR A 83 0.16 -1.14 -4.79
C THR A 83 1.62 -1.30 -4.32
N GLU A 84 1.81 -1.99 -3.20
CA GLU A 84 3.12 -2.13 -2.56
C GLU A 84 3.91 -3.31 -3.13
N ALA A 85 5.22 -3.11 -3.21
CA ALA A 85 6.20 -4.12 -3.57
C ALA A 85 5.83 -4.95 -4.83
N PRO A 86 5.52 -4.29 -5.97
CA PRO A 86 5.09 -4.99 -7.18
C PRO A 86 6.16 -5.93 -7.77
N VAL A 87 7.40 -5.85 -7.30
CA VAL A 87 8.54 -6.68 -7.70
C VAL A 87 8.70 -7.98 -6.89
N TYR A 88 7.87 -8.22 -5.87
CA TYR A 88 7.90 -9.45 -5.08
C TYR A 88 7.09 -10.56 -5.77
N GLY A 89 7.51 -11.81 -5.59
CA GLY A 89 6.85 -12.99 -6.15
C GLY A 89 6.31 -13.92 -5.06
N PRO A 90 5.02 -13.82 -4.66
CA PRO A 90 4.09 -12.73 -4.97
C PRO A 90 4.32 -11.49 -4.09
N PRO A 91 3.74 -10.32 -4.43
CA PRO A 91 3.67 -9.16 -3.53
C PRO A 91 2.94 -9.52 -2.22
N PRO A 92 3.13 -8.75 -1.13
CA PRO A 92 2.33 -8.95 0.09
C PRO A 92 0.84 -8.90 -0.26
N ARG A 93 0.07 -9.87 0.23
CA ARG A 93 -1.38 -9.94 0.06
C ARG A 93 -2.06 -8.84 0.83
N TYR A 94 -1.70 -8.68 2.10
CA TYR A 94 -2.23 -7.61 2.94
C TYR A 94 -1.13 -6.69 3.46
N LEU A 95 -1.50 -5.44 3.66
CA LEU A 95 -0.71 -4.47 4.40
C LEU A 95 -1.44 -4.08 5.68
N ALA A 96 -0.67 -3.88 6.74
CA ALA A 96 -1.18 -3.32 7.98
C ALA A 96 -0.40 -2.08 8.38
N LEU A 97 -1.11 -1.03 8.77
CA LEU A 97 -0.57 0.21 9.32
C LEU A 97 -1.11 0.42 10.73
N HIS A 98 -0.28 0.16 11.73
CA HIS A 98 -0.56 0.46 13.12
C HIS A 98 -0.16 1.91 13.42
N CYS A 99 -1.12 2.74 13.81
CA CYS A 99 -0.89 4.14 14.12
C CYS A 99 -0.53 4.35 15.59
N HIS A 100 0.68 4.86 15.84
CA HIS A 100 1.11 5.25 17.20
C HIS A 100 0.82 6.71 17.48
N HIS A 101 0.97 7.55 16.44
CA HIS A 101 0.66 8.97 16.50
C HIS A 101 0.24 9.46 15.12
N GLN A 102 -0.99 9.93 15.00
CA GLN A 102 -1.56 10.46 13.77
C GLN A 102 -1.22 11.94 13.60
N ALA A 103 -1.15 12.40 12.35
CA ALA A 103 -1.12 13.83 12.06
C ALA A 103 -2.48 14.49 12.37
N THR A 104 -2.43 15.65 13.00
CA THR A 104 -3.57 16.49 13.38
C THR A 104 -3.76 17.69 12.45
N CYS A 105 -2.81 17.96 11.56
CA CYS A 105 -2.84 19.08 10.61
C CYS A 105 -3.87 18.96 9.47
N GLY A 106 -4.77 17.97 9.52
CA GLY A 106 -5.74 17.69 8.45
C GLY A 106 -5.16 16.99 7.21
N GLY A 107 -3.93 16.45 7.32
CA GLY A 107 -3.25 15.71 6.27
C GLY A 107 -2.75 14.35 6.77
N GLY A 108 -2.04 13.59 5.91
CA GLY A 108 -1.47 12.29 6.29
C GLY A 108 -2.47 11.14 6.32
N HIS A 109 -3.65 11.34 5.74
CA HIS A 109 -4.67 10.30 5.57
C HIS A 109 -4.18 9.27 4.54
N THR A 110 -4.52 8.01 4.78
CA THR A 110 -4.39 6.97 3.75
C THR A 110 -5.55 7.15 2.78
N GLY A 111 -5.28 7.16 1.49
CA GLY A 111 -6.31 7.09 0.45
C GLY A 111 -6.42 5.66 -0.06
N LEU A 112 -7.64 5.18 -0.32
CA LEU A 112 -7.89 3.83 -0.86
C LEU A 112 -8.86 3.89 -2.04
N VAL A 113 -8.57 3.11 -3.08
CA VAL A 113 -9.41 2.92 -4.25
C VAL A 113 -9.34 1.46 -4.71
N ASP A 114 -10.48 0.91 -5.13
CA ASP A 114 -10.57 -0.46 -5.64
C ASP A 114 -9.99 -0.54 -7.06
N GLY A 115 -8.87 -1.26 -7.21
CA GLY A 115 -8.19 -1.45 -8.50
C GLY A 115 -8.95 -2.37 -9.45
N TYR A 116 -9.75 -3.30 -8.95
CA TYR A 116 -10.58 -4.16 -9.79
C TYR A 116 -11.74 -3.38 -10.40
N GLU A 117 -12.38 -2.50 -9.63
CA GLU A 117 -13.41 -1.61 -10.17
C GLU A 117 -12.83 -0.61 -11.19
N PHE A 118 -11.59 -0.16 -10.98
CA PHE A 118 -10.88 0.61 -12.00
C PHE A 118 -10.71 -0.19 -13.30
N LEU A 119 -10.20 -1.42 -13.26
CA LEU A 119 -10.06 -2.25 -14.46
C LEU A 119 -11.40 -2.53 -15.16
N LYS A 120 -12.45 -2.85 -14.40
CA LYS A 120 -13.81 -3.02 -14.93
C LYS A 120 -14.34 -1.74 -15.59
N SER A 121 -13.94 -0.57 -15.09
CA SER A 121 -14.31 0.69 -15.74
C SER A 121 -13.65 0.81 -17.12
N LEU A 122 -12.39 0.41 -17.26
CA LEU A 122 -11.63 0.43 -18.52
C LEU A 122 -12.21 -0.53 -19.56
N GLU A 123 -12.73 -1.68 -19.16
CA GLU A 123 -13.44 -2.60 -20.07
C GLU A 123 -14.55 -1.89 -20.86
N ARG A 124 -15.20 -0.89 -20.25
CA ARG A 124 -16.28 -0.14 -20.90
C ARG A 124 -15.80 1.13 -21.58
N THR A 125 -14.85 1.84 -20.99
CA THR A 125 -14.44 3.19 -21.41
C THR A 125 -13.25 3.19 -22.37
N GLU A 126 -12.36 2.21 -22.24
CA GLU A 126 -11.08 2.12 -22.93
C GLU A 126 -10.76 0.64 -23.30
N PRO A 127 -11.62 -0.05 -24.07
CA PRO A 127 -11.53 -1.50 -24.28
C PRO A 127 -10.22 -1.95 -24.96
N GLU A 128 -9.70 -1.18 -25.92
CA GLU A 128 -8.41 -1.47 -26.57
C GLU A 128 -7.24 -1.37 -25.57
N LEU A 129 -7.30 -0.41 -24.65
CA LEU A 129 -6.32 -0.31 -23.57
C LEU A 129 -6.44 -1.50 -22.63
N ARG A 130 -7.67 -1.88 -22.27
CA ARG A 130 -7.94 -3.03 -21.41
C ARG A 130 -7.36 -4.32 -22.00
N GLU A 131 -7.55 -4.58 -23.29
CA GLU A 131 -6.97 -5.71 -24.01
C GLU A 131 -5.44 -5.67 -23.98
N TRP A 132 -4.84 -4.49 -24.23
CA TRP A 132 -3.39 -4.32 -24.13
C TRP A 132 -2.84 -4.66 -22.73
N LEU A 133 -3.55 -4.28 -21.67
CA LEU A 133 -3.15 -4.57 -20.28
C LEU A 133 -3.22 -6.07 -19.95
N ASP A 134 -4.12 -6.83 -20.59
CA ASP A 134 -4.20 -8.29 -20.46
C ASP A 134 -3.07 -9.01 -21.18
N ASP A 135 -2.70 -8.53 -22.37
CA ASP A 135 -1.76 -9.25 -23.24
C ASP A 135 -0.31 -8.80 -23.06
N THR A 136 -0.08 -7.63 -22.46
CA THR A 136 1.26 -7.03 -22.38
C THR A 136 1.79 -6.98 -20.95
N PRO A 137 2.85 -7.75 -20.62
CA PRO A 137 3.52 -7.61 -19.33
C PRO A 137 4.28 -6.28 -19.26
N VAL A 138 4.24 -5.65 -18.08
CA VAL A 138 4.90 -4.39 -17.76
C VAL A 138 6.14 -4.67 -16.92
N GLU A 139 7.23 -3.95 -17.18
CA GLU A 139 8.41 -4.00 -16.31
C GLU A 139 8.18 -3.16 -15.05
N PHE A 140 8.24 -3.81 -13.89
CA PHE A 140 8.25 -3.16 -12.58
C PHE A 140 9.69 -3.12 -12.06
N VAL A 141 10.10 -1.95 -11.59
CA VAL A 141 11.44 -1.68 -11.07
C VAL A 141 11.29 -1.11 -9.67
N ALA A 142 12.06 -1.64 -8.72
CA ALA A 142 12.05 -1.11 -7.37
C ALA A 142 13.45 -1.03 -6.78
N THR A 143 13.82 0.17 -6.37
CA THR A 143 14.90 0.41 -5.43
C THR A 143 14.35 0.37 -4.01
N ALA A 144 15.12 -0.14 -3.03
CA ALA A 144 14.67 -0.21 -1.64
C ALA A 144 14.48 1.18 -1.00
N LYS A 145 15.35 2.14 -1.35
CA LYS A 145 15.22 3.56 -0.96
C LYS A 145 15.64 4.48 -2.11
N PRO A 146 15.07 5.68 -2.22
CA PRO A 146 15.48 6.64 -3.24
C PRO A 146 17.00 6.88 -3.25
N GLY A 147 17.61 6.81 -4.43
CA GLY A 147 19.04 7.07 -4.64
C GLY A 147 19.98 5.87 -4.39
N GLU A 148 19.47 4.70 -3.98
CA GLU A 148 20.31 3.49 -3.92
C GLU A 148 20.52 2.91 -5.34
N PRO A 149 21.69 2.28 -5.62
CA PRO A 149 22.00 1.77 -6.95
C PRO A 149 21.38 0.39 -7.25
N ALA A 150 21.01 -0.35 -6.20
CA ALA A 150 20.49 -1.71 -6.34
C ALA A 150 19.00 -1.69 -6.69
N GLN A 151 18.66 -2.31 -7.82
CA GLN A 151 17.28 -2.41 -8.30
C GLN A 151 16.84 -3.87 -8.41
N SER A 152 15.62 -4.13 -7.98
CA SER A 152 14.87 -5.34 -8.33
C SER A 152 14.02 -5.07 -9.56
N ARG A 153 13.92 -6.04 -10.46
CA ARG A 153 13.14 -5.94 -11.70
C ARG A 153 12.35 -7.21 -11.96
N VAL A 154 11.09 -7.05 -12.34
CA VAL A 154 10.24 -8.16 -12.82
C VAL A 154 9.41 -7.69 -14.01
N LYS A 155 9.01 -8.62 -14.87
CA LYS A 155 8.01 -8.39 -15.90
C LYS A 155 6.74 -9.12 -15.51
N GLU A 156 5.69 -8.37 -15.22
CA GLU A 156 4.43 -8.89 -14.70
C GLU A 156 3.26 -8.21 -15.40
N TYR A 157 2.13 -8.90 -15.44
CA TYR A 157 0.88 -8.32 -15.92
C TYR A 157 0.29 -7.34 -14.90
N ILE A 158 -0.50 -6.39 -15.39
CA ILE A 158 -1.24 -5.46 -14.52
C ILE A 158 -2.24 -6.20 -13.63
N LEU A 159 -2.84 -7.27 -14.15
CA LEU A 159 -3.64 -8.22 -13.40
C LEU A 159 -3.08 -9.63 -13.63
N THR A 160 -2.71 -10.33 -12.57
CA THR A 160 -2.22 -11.71 -12.64
C THR A 160 -3.13 -12.63 -11.84
N PRO A 161 -3.97 -13.46 -12.48
CA PRO A 161 -4.79 -14.44 -11.79
C PRO A 161 -3.94 -15.48 -11.05
N THR A 162 -4.31 -15.82 -9.82
CA THR A 162 -3.69 -16.90 -9.04
C THR A 162 -4.75 -17.74 -8.34
N GLU A 163 -4.35 -18.88 -7.76
CA GLU A 163 -5.27 -19.73 -6.98
C GLU A 163 -5.80 -19.02 -5.72
N ASP A 164 -5.04 -18.08 -5.16
CA ASP A 164 -5.36 -17.38 -3.91
C ASP A 164 -6.12 -16.05 -4.11
N GLY A 165 -6.23 -15.61 -5.37
CA GLY A 165 -6.83 -14.34 -5.79
C GLY A 165 -6.03 -13.67 -6.91
N ASP A 166 -6.64 -12.73 -7.61
CA ASP A 166 -5.93 -11.95 -8.64
C ASP A 166 -4.94 -10.98 -7.98
N ILE A 167 -3.81 -10.71 -8.64
CA ILE A 167 -2.82 -9.72 -8.19
C ILE A 167 -2.91 -8.52 -9.13
N PHE A 168 -3.52 -7.43 -8.66
CA PHE A 168 -3.49 -6.15 -9.34
C PHE A 168 -2.22 -5.36 -9.01
N ARG A 169 -1.61 -4.73 -10.02
CA ARG A 169 -0.40 -3.91 -9.87
C ARG A 169 -0.62 -2.52 -10.46
N PHE A 170 -0.36 -1.51 -9.65
CA PHE A 170 -0.36 -0.11 -10.08
C PHE A 170 0.72 0.65 -9.34
N SER A 171 1.45 1.55 -9.99
CA SER A 171 2.36 2.45 -9.28
C SER A 171 2.56 3.73 -10.04
N TYR A 172 2.05 4.83 -9.49
CA TYR A 172 2.25 6.17 -10.02
C TYR A 172 3.73 6.47 -10.24
N ASN A 173 4.55 6.26 -9.20
CA ASN A 173 5.97 6.54 -9.25
C ASN A 173 6.68 5.71 -10.34
N GLN A 174 6.38 4.41 -10.42
CA GLN A 174 6.97 3.53 -11.43
C GLN A 174 6.61 4.00 -12.84
N PHE A 175 5.33 4.27 -13.10
CA PHE A 175 4.90 4.59 -14.45
C PHE A 175 5.33 5.98 -14.89
N HIS A 176 5.46 6.92 -13.96
CA HIS A 176 5.92 8.28 -14.26
C HIS A 176 7.45 8.39 -14.29
N TYR A 177 8.18 7.64 -13.46
CA TYR A 177 9.60 7.89 -13.22
C TYR A 177 10.50 6.66 -13.32
N GLY A 178 9.94 5.48 -13.62
CA GLY A 178 10.69 4.26 -13.90
C GLY A 178 11.22 3.51 -12.67
N ASP A 179 10.81 3.91 -11.47
CA ASP A 179 11.10 3.20 -10.21
C ASP A 179 9.97 3.47 -9.20
N VAL A 180 9.61 2.50 -8.35
CA VAL A 180 8.65 2.73 -7.24
C VAL A 180 9.17 3.77 -6.23
N ASN A 181 10.49 3.87 -6.07
CA ASN A 181 11.18 4.81 -5.19
C ASN A 181 12.18 5.67 -6.01
N PRO A 182 11.68 6.58 -6.86
CA PRO A 182 12.50 7.31 -7.82
C PRO A 182 13.49 8.27 -7.13
N SER A 183 14.64 8.48 -7.78
CA SER A 183 15.61 9.49 -7.32
C SER A 183 15.11 10.91 -7.62
N LYS A 184 15.74 11.92 -7.01
CA LYS A 184 15.41 13.33 -7.23
C LYS A 184 15.61 13.74 -8.70
N GLU A 185 16.60 13.17 -9.35
CA GLU A 185 16.89 13.37 -10.78
C GLU A 185 15.80 12.76 -11.66
N ALA A 186 15.35 11.55 -11.35
CA ALA A 186 14.29 10.87 -12.10
C ALA A 186 12.96 11.66 -12.07
N LEU A 187 12.66 12.34 -10.96
CA LEU A 187 11.47 13.19 -10.83
C LEU A 187 11.44 14.37 -11.83
N GLN A 188 12.58 14.75 -12.42
CA GLN A 188 12.64 15.82 -13.42
C GLN A 188 12.15 15.38 -14.81
N GLN A 189 11.98 14.07 -15.03
CA GLN A 189 11.71 13.51 -16.36
C GLN A 189 10.54 12.52 -16.28
N SER A 190 9.32 13.04 -16.38
CA SER A 190 8.13 12.19 -16.45
C SER A 190 8.07 11.43 -17.78
N GLN A 191 7.92 10.11 -17.70
CA GLN A 191 7.69 9.21 -18.83
C GLN A 191 6.25 9.27 -19.35
N VAL A 192 5.33 9.87 -18.58
CA VAL A 192 3.92 10.03 -18.94
C VAL A 192 3.68 11.36 -19.64
N ALA A 193 4.40 12.42 -19.25
CA ALA A 193 4.24 13.74 -19.83
C ALA A 193 4.49 13.71 -21.35
N ASN A 194 3.45 13.99 -22.14
CA ASN A 194 3.46 13.95 -23.62
C ASN A 194 3.68 12.57 -24.26
N SER A 195 3.61 11.48 -23.47
CA SER A 195 3.66 10.13 -24.02
C SER A 195 2.28 9.71 -24.55
N ARG A 196 2.29 8.93 -25.64
CA ARG A 196 1.10 8.31 -26.23
C ARG A 196 1.08 6.79 -26.05
N SER A 197 1.96 6.25 -25.22
CA SER A 197 1.99 4.80 -24.98
C SER A 197 0.74 4.34 -24.22
N PRO A 198 0.29 3.09 -24.41
CA PRO A 198 -0.79 2.52 -23.61
C PRO A 198 -0.53 2.61 -22.11
N LEU A 199 0.71 2.32 -21.66
CA LEU A 199 1.09 2.43 -20.26
C LEU A 199 0.97 3.86 -19.71
N ALA A 200 1.35 4.87 -20.49
CA ALA A 200 1.18 6.26 -20.07
C ALA A 200 -0.30 6.67 -20.00
N ARG A 201 -1.13 6.16 -20.91
CA ARG A 201 -2.59 6.33 -20.87
C ARG A 201 -3.18 5.66 -19.62
N PHE A 202 -2.78 4.43 -19.32
CA PHE A 202 -3.19 3.71 -18.11
C PHE A 202 -2.80 4.45 -16.83
N ALA A 203 -1.56 4.94 -16.74
CA ALA A 203 -1.10 5.74 -15.60
C ALA A 203 -1.94 7.01 -15.41
N THR A 204 -2.19 7.75 -16.50
CA THR A 204 -3.01 8.97 -16.48
C THR A 204 -4.45 8.69 -16.02
N LEU A 205 -5.06 7.63 -16.54
CA LEU A 205 -6.43 7.24 -16.19
C LEU A 205 -6.51 6.73 -14.75
N GLY A 206 -5.52 5.97 -14.28
CA GLY A 206 -5.48 5.50 -12.90
C GLY A 206 -5.28 6.63 -11.90
N GLU A 207 -4.49 7.65 -12.22
CA GLU A 207 -4.39 8.87 -11.41
C GLU A 207 -5.74 9.60 -11.34
N ALA A 208 -6.39 9.82 -12.48
CA ALA A 208 -7.69 10.49 -12.53
C ALA A 208 -8.76 9.71 -11.77
N TYR A 209 -8.84 8.39 -11.99
CA TYR A 209 -9.76 7.50 -11.29
C TYR A 209 -9.50 7.51 -9.79
N PHE A 210 -8.22 7.52 -9.37
CA PHE A 210 -7.89 7.61 -7.95
C PHE A 210 -8.41 8.92 -7.35
N VAL A 211 -8.18 10.07 -7.99
CA VAL A 211 -8.66 11.37 -7.51
C VAL A 211 -10.19 11.40 -7.38
N GLU A 212 -10.91 10.82 -8.33
CA GLU A 212 -12.38 10.81 -8.35
C GLU A 212 -12.98 9.87 -7.29
N HIS A 213 -12.38 8.69 -7.08
CA HIS A 213 -12.95 7.63 -6.25
C HIS A 213 -12.25 7.46 -4.89
N ASN A 214 -11.27 8.30 -4.55
CA ASN A 214 -10.48 8.18 -3.32
C ASN A 214 -11.35 8.16 -2.07
N ILE A 215 -11.21 7.10 -1.27
CA ILE A 215 -11.77 6.99 0.07
C ILE A 215 -10.67 7.37 1.08
N PRO A 216 -10.72 8.58 1.68
CA PRO A 216 -9.77 8.96 2.72
C PRO A 216 -10.07 8.21 4.02
N VAL A 217 -9.10 7.46 4.51
CA VAL A 217 -9.14 6.75 5.79
C VAL A 217 -8.19 7.43 6.78
N LEU A 218 -8.77 7.98 7.84
CA LEU A 218 -8.02 8.40 9.02
C LEU A 218 -7.81 7.17 9.91
N ILE A 219 -6.56 6.94 10.35
CA ILE A 219 -6.21 5.89 11.31
C ILE A 219 -5.98 6.58 12.66
N PRO A 220 -6.93 6.53 13.61
CA PRO A 220 -6.73 7.15 14.92
C PRO A 220 -5.53 6.58 15.67
N ASP A 221 -5.03 7.31 16.67
CA ASP A 221 -3.98 6.84 17.56
C ASP A 221 -4.38 5.50 18.21
N GLY A 222 -3.48 4.52 18.14
CA GLY A 222 -3.69 3.16 18.60
C GLY A 222 -4.60 2.31 17.73
N CYS A 223 -5.09 2.78 16.58
CA CYS A 223 -5.83 1.95 15.63
C CYS A 223 -4.90 1.34 14.57
N MET A 224 -5.40 0.31 13.88
CA MET A 224 -4.69 -0.35 12.79
C MET A 224 -5.55 -0.46 11.55
N LEU A 225 -5.07 0.05 10.42
CA LEU A 225 -5.68 -0.19 9.11
C LEU A 225 -5.07 -1.44 8.49
N ILE A 226 -5.89 -2.35 7.97
CA ILE A 226 -5.48 -3.50 7.16
C ILE A 226 -6.18 -3.41 5.82
N TRP A 227 -5.48 -3.65 4.71
CA TRP A 227 -6.08 -3.69 3.38
C TRP A 227 -5.47 -4.76 2.49
N ASP A 228 -6.26 -5.20 1.53
CA ASP A 228 -5.88 -6.10 0.45
C ASP A 228 -5.04 -5.33 -0.57
N ASN A 229 -3.73 -5.59 -0.57
CA ASN A 229 -2.76 -4.96 -1.46
C ASN A 229 -2.81 -5.53 -2.88
N TRP A 230 -3.40 -6.71 -3.08
CA TRP A 230 -3.63 -7.28 -4.39
C TRP A 230 -4.86 -6.68 -5.08
N ARG A 231 -5.74 -5.99 -4.35
CA ARG A 231 -6.93 -5.31 -4.87
C ARG A 231 -6.85 -3.79 -4.80
N MET A 232 -6.41 -3.25 -3.67
CA MET A 232 -6.56 -1.83 -3.35
C MET A 232 -5.33 -1.02 -3.78
N ILE A 233 -5.59 0.04 -4.55
CA ILE A 233 -4.63 1.12 -4.75
C ILE A 233 -4.66 1.99 -3.50
N HIS A 234 -3.50 2.30 -2.94
CA HIS A 234 -3.38 3.17 -1.79
C HIS A 234 -2.44 4.36 -2.05
N ALA A 235 -2.68 5.44 -1.31
CA ALA A 235 -1.88 6.65 -1.35
C ALA A 235 -1.79 7.25 0.05
N ARG A 236 -0.99 8.32 0.19
CA ARG A 236 -0.98 9.13 1.40
C ARG A 236 -0.98 10.61 1.06
N SER A 237 -1.88 11.38 1.65
CA SER A 237 -1.85 12.83 1.51
C SER A 237 -0.64 13.44 2.25
N ARG A 238 -0.20 14.62 1.79
CA ARG A 238 0.84 15.40 2.46
C ARG A 238 0.41 15.73 3.90
N TYR A 239 1.38 15.84 4.81
CA TYR A 239 1.16 16.33 6.17
C TYR A 239 2.31 17.25 6.61
N THR A 240 2.15 17.91 7.75
CA THR A 240 3.16 18.82 8.32
C THR A 240 3.64 18.43 9.72
N ASP A 241 2.99 17.44 10.35
CA ASP A 241 3.26 17.06 11.74
C ASP A 241 4.42 16.07 11.82
N PRO A 242 5.60 16.48 12.30
CA PRO A 242 6.80 15.64 12.26
C PRO A 242 6.74 14.44 13.22
N ALA A 243 5.84 14.49 14.21
CA ALA A 243 5.64 13.44 15.19
C ALA A 243 4.83 12.24 14.66
N ARG A 244 4.21 12.36 13.46
CA ARG A 244 3.42 11.26 12.88
C ARG A 244 4.25 9.98 12.81
N HIS A 245 3.72 8.91 13.38
CA HIS A 245 4.41 7.63 13.53
C HIS A 245 3.45 6.47 13.33
N LEU A 246 3.71 5.66 12.31
CA LEU A 246 3.03 4.39 12.08
C LEU A 246 4.06 3.27 11.98
N THR A 247 3.65 2.04 12.28
CA THR A 247 4.40 0.83 11.93
C THR A 247 3.69 0.11 10.80
N ARG A 248 4.42 -0.22 9.74
CA ARG A 248 3.94 -1.04 8.62
C ARG A 248 4.35 -2.49 8.79
N TYR A 249 3.43 -3.38 8.49
CA TYR A 249 3.63 -4.82 8.36
C TYR A 249 3.16 -5.28 6.98
N TRP A 250 3.81 -6.33 6.47
CA TRP A 250 3.44 -7.02 5.24
C TRP A 250 2.97 -8.42 5.62
N LEU A 251 1.83 -8.85 5.08
CA LEU A 251 1.27 -10.17 5.32
C LEU A 251 1.16 -10.93 3.99
N ALA A 252 1.53 -12.21 4.02
CA ALA A 252 1.27 -13.16 2.94
C ALA A 252 -0.17 -13.67 2.98
#